data_AF-A0A4S4KF66-F1
#
_entry.id   AF-A0A4S4KF66-F1
#
_cell.length_a   1.000
_cell.length_b   1.000
_cell.length_c   1.000
_cell.angle_alpha   90.00
_cell.angle_beta   90.00
_cell.angle_gamma   90.00
#
_symmetry.space_group_name_H-M   'P 1'
#
loop_
_entity.id
_entity.type
_entity.pdbx_description
1 polymer ?
#
loop_
_entity_poly.entity_id
_entity_poly.type
_entity_poly.pdbx_seq_one_letter_code
_entity_poly.pdbx_strand_id
1 'polypeptide(L)'
;MFTSAALGLAVETDIPTIISTSGTPGLHVRDIGSKAGIDESKAARILRYLASRHMFKEITPNVFANNRISAAFVRTEETDGTTPE
;
A
#
# COMPACT_ATOMS: atom_id res chain seq x y z
N MET A 1 2.99 21.32 -3.34
CA MET A 1 3.69 20.11 -3.82
C MET A 1 3.62 19.09 -2.70
N PHE A 2 2.77 18.06 -2.80
CA PHE A 2 2.46 17.15 -1.67
C PHE A 2 2.96 15.71 -1.89
N THR A 3 3.67 15.46 -2.99
CA THR A 3 4.10 14.11 -3.37
C THR A 3 5.04 13.47 -2.36
N SER A 4 6.00 14.23 -1.82
CA SER A 4 6.92 13.74 -0.78
C SER A 4 6.16 13.36 0.50
N ALA A 5 5.27 14.23 0.97
CA ALA A 5 4.46 13.97 2.17
C ALA A 5 3.50 12.78 1.99
N ALA A 6 2.83 12.70 0.83
CA ALA A 6 1.91 11.61 0.53
C ALA A 6 2.64 10.26 0.42
N LEU A 7 3.80 10.22 -0.24
CA LEU A 7 4.62 9.02 -0.34
C LEU A 7 5.22 8.63 1.01
N GLY A 8 5.73 9.60 1.77
CA GLY A 8 6.26 9.39 3.12
C GLY A 8 5.22 8.73 4.03
N LEU A 9 4.00 9.26 4.04
CA LEU A 9 2.90 8.66 4.80
C LEU A 9 2.57 7.23 4.35
N ALA A 10 2.55 6.97 3.03
CA ALA A 10 2.26 5.63 2.52
C ALA A 10 3.32 4.59 2.94
N VAL A 11 4.59 5.02 3.04
CA VAL A 11 5.70 4.17 3.52
C VAL A 11 5.67 4.02 5.04
N GLU A 12 5.43 5.10 5.78
CA GLU A 12 5.37 5.09 7.26
C GLU A 12 4.22 4.23 7.79
N THR A 13 3.10 4.19 7.06
CA THR A 13 1.93 3.35 7.36
C THR A 13 2.00 1.97 6.72
N ASP A 14 3.11 1.64 6.06
CA ASP A 14 3.41 0.31 5.51
C ASP A 14 2.38 -0.21 4.49
N ILE A 15 1.71 0.71 3.78
CA ILE A 15 0.70 0.37 2.77
C ILE A 15 1.24 -0.58 1.68
N PRO A 16 2.45 -0.39 1.13
CA PRO A 16 3.01 -1.30 0.14
C PRO A 16 3.07 -2.75 0.64
N THR A 17 3.54 -2.98 1.86
CA THR A 17 3.64 -4.31 2.46
C THR A 17 2.25 -4.89 2.70
N ILE A 18 1.31 -4.09 3.24
CA ILE A 18 -0.08 -4.49 3.46
C ILE A 18 -0.75 -5.00 2.17
N ILE A 19 -0.55 -4.29 1.06
CA ILE A 19 -1.08 -4.70 -0.25
C ILE A 19 -0.40 -5.99 -0.73
N SER A 20 0.92 -6.11 -0.54
CA SER A 20 1.69 -7.30 -0.95
C SER A 20 1.27 -8.56 -0.19
N THR A 21 1.08 -8.46 1.13
CA THR A 21 0.70 -9.58 2.00
C THR A 21 -0.73 -10.06 1.76
N SER A 22 -1.56 -9.28 1.05
CA SER A 22 -2.93 -9.69 0.74
C SER A 22 -3.01 -10.86 -0.25
N GLY A 23 -1.93 -11.17 -1.00
CA GLY A 23 -1.90 -12.24 -2.00
C GLY A 23 -2.81 -12.00 -3.21
N THR A 24 -3.57 -10.89 -3.22
CA THR A 24 -4.47 -10.48 -4.28
C THR A 24 -3.85 -9.35 -5.11
N PRO A 25 -4.23 -9.20 -6.40
CA PRO A 25 -3.68 -8.15 -7.24
C PRO A 25 -4.04 -6.74 -6.78
N GLY A 26 -5.00 -6.55 -5.87
CA GLY A 26 -5.33 -5.27 -5.25
C GLY A 26 -6.19 -5.44 -4.01
N LEU A 27 -6.12 -4.46 -3.11
CA LEU A 27 -6.77 -4.46 -1.80
C LEU A 27 -7.73 -3.27 -1.66
N HIS A 28 -8.90 -3.48 -1.06
CA HIS A 28 -9.85 -2.41 -0.84
C HIS A 28 -9.34 -1.43 0.23
N VAL A 29 -9.64 -0.15 0.06
CA VAL A 29 -9.10 0.92 0.90
C VAL A 29 -9.56 0.85 2.35
N ARG A 30 -10.74 0.29 2.59
CA ARG A 30 -11.20 -0.09 3.94
C ARG A 30 -10.22 -1.02 4.66
N ASP A 31 -9.77 -2.08 3.97
CA ASP A 31 -8.85 -3.06 4.54
C ASP A 31 -7.43 -2.49 4.66
N ILE A 32 -7.02 -1.66 3.69
CA ILE A 32 -5.77 -0.90 3.78
C ILE A 32 -5.79 -0.01 5.01
N GLY A 33 -6.82 0.83 5.17
CA GLY A 33 -6.95 1.76 6.29
C GLY A 33 -6.97 1.05 7.65
N SER A 34 -7.73 -0.05 7.74
CA SER A 34 -7.78 -0.87 8.96
C SER A 34 -6.42 -1.46 9.34
N LYS A 35 -5.64 -1.94 8.38
CA LYS A 35 -4.30 -2.51 8.63
C LYS A 35 -3.23 -1.44 8.86
N ALA A 36 -3.34 -0.31 8.16
CA ALA A 36 -2.42 0.82 8.22
C ALA A 36 -2.70 1.76 9.41
N GLY A 37 -3.80 1.55 10.15
CA GLY A 37 -4.19 2.40 11.28
C GLY A 37 -4.65 3.81 10.86
N ILE A 38 -5.12 3.97 9.63
CA ILE A 38 -5.57 5.26 9.08
C ILE A 38 -7.02 5.20 8.62
N ASP A 39 -7.68 6.35 8.67
CA ASP A 39 -9.05 6.49 8.16
C ASP A 39 -9.13 6.12 6.66
N GLU A 40 -10.16 5.36 6.30
CA GLU A 40 -10.41 4.89 4.95
C GLU A 40 -10.45 6.03 3.92
N SER A 41 -11.13 7.13 4.26
CA SER A 41 -11.29 8.27 3.34
C SER A 41 -9.95 9.00 3.14
N LYS A 42 -9.13 9.09 4.18
CA LYS A 42 -7.76 9.63 4.08
C LYS A 42 -6.89 8.73 3.21
N ALA A 43 -6.87 7.43 3.48
CA ALA A 43 -6.14 6.44 2.71
C ALA A 43 -6.52 6.52 1.21
N ALA A 44 -7.83 6.57 0.91
CA ALA A 44 -8.34 6.66 -0.45
C ALA A 44 -7.86 7.92 -1.16
N ARG A 45 -7.89 9.07 -0.47
CA ARG A 45 -7.48 10.34 -1.05
C ARG A 45 -6.00 10.37 -1.37
N ILE A 46 -5.17 9.84 -0.48
CA ILE A 46 -3.71 9.78 -0.65
C ILE A 46 -3.35 8.77 -1.75
N LEU A 47 -3.92 7.56 -1.72
CA LEU A 47 -3.63 6.52 -2.70
C LEU A 47 -4.11 6.90 -4.09
N ARG A 48 -5.27 7.56 -4.23
CA ARG A 48 -5.74 8.08 -5.52
C ARG A 48 -4.82 9.18 -6.06
N TYR A 49 -4.33 10.07 -5.19
CA TYR A 49 -3.35 11.09 -5.56
C TYR A 49 -2.01 10.48 -6.02
N LEU A 50 -1.56 9.40 -5.39
CA LEU A 50 -0.34 8.69 -5.79
C LEU A 50 -0.56 7.83 -7.05
N ALA A 51 -1.76 7.26 -7.22
CA ALA A 51 -2.15 6.49 -8.40
C ALA A 51 -2.18 7.36 -9.67
N SER A 52 -2.66 8.61 -9.56
CA SER A 52 -2.61 9.56 -10.68
C SER A 52 -1.18 9.93 -11.12
N ARG A 53 -0.17 9.57 -10.33
CA ARG A 53 1.26 9.77 -10.60
C ARG A 53 1.99 8.47 -10.90
N HIS A 54 1.25 7.39 -11.11
CA HIS A 54 1.80 6.05 -11.36
C HIS A 54 2.72 5.55 -10.25
N MET A 55 2.53 6.00 -9.01
CA MET A 55 3.25 5.47 -7.84
C MET A 55 2.53 4.28 -7.22
N PHE A 56 1.19 4.26 -7.30
CA PHE A 56 0.32 3.11 -7.02
C PHE A 56 -0.59 2.87 -8.22
N LYS A 57 -1.41 1.81 -8.19
CA LYS A 57 -2.42 1.53 -9.22
C LYS A 57 -3.80 1.37 -8.60
N GLU A 58 -4.77 2.20 -8.98
CA GLU A 58 -6.19 1.96 -8.68
C GLU A 58 -6.73 1.01 -9.76
N ILE A 59 -7.14 -0.21 -9.37
CA ILE A 59 -7.66 -1.21 -10.32
C ILE A 59 -9.14 -0.97 -10.59
N THR A 60 -9.89 -0.76 -9.51
CA THR A 60 -11.30 -0.39 -9.50
C THR A 60 -11.51 0.67 -8.42
N PRO A 61 -12.64 1.40 -8.40
CA PRO A 61 -12.89 2.41 -7.38
C PRO A 61 -12.64 1.84 -5.97
N ASN A 62 -11.76 2.51 -5.22
CA ASN A 62 -11.37 2.13 -3.85
C ASN A 62 -10.56 0.83 -3.70
N VAL A 63 -10.10 0.22 -4.79
CA VAL A 63 -9.20 -0.95 -4.76
C VAL A 63 -7.84 -0.56 -5.34
N PHE A 64 -6.81 -0.66 -4.50
CA PHE A 64 -5.45 -0.23 -4.84
C PHE A 64 -4.46 -1.39 -4.85
N ALA A 65 -3.51 -1.31 -5.75
CA ALA A 65 -2.54 -2.33 -6.05
C ALA A 65 -1.13 -1.76 -6.10
N ASN A 66 -0.15 -2.61 -5.80
CA ASN A 66 1.24 -2.26 -5.99
C ASN A 66 1.61 -2.27 -7.47
N ASN A 67 2.49 -1.35 -7.84
CA ASN A 67 3.16 -1.33 -9.13
C ASN A 67 4.67 -1.49 -8.93
N ARG A 68 5.46 -1.39 -10.01
CA ARG A 68 6.93 -1.57 -9.93
C ARG A 68 7.61 -0.59 -8.96
N ILE A 69 7.07 0.62 -8.81
CA ILE A 69 7.63 1.64 -7.91
C ILE A 69 7.21 1.34 -6.47
N SER A 70 5.92 1.13 -6.20
CA SER A 70 5.48 0.85 -4.83
C SER A 70 6.01 -0.48 -4.29
N ALA A 71 6.25 -1.47 -5.16
CA ALA A 71 6.87 -2.74 -4.79
C ALA A 71 8.29 -2.57 -4.22
N ALA A 72 9.03 -1.52 -4.63
CA ALA A 72 10.36 -1.24 -4.10
C ALA A 72 10.33 -0.74 -2.63
N PHE A 73 9.17 -0.33 -2.12
CA PHE A 73 8.99 0.10 -0.74
C PHE A 73 8.38 -0.99 0.15
N VAL A 74 8.15 -2.20 -0.38
CA VAL A 74 7.73 -3.33 0.44
C VAL A 74 8.84 -3.63 1.43
N ARG A 75 8.50 -3.66 2.72
CA ARG A 75 9.44 -4.02 3.76
C ARG A 75 9.81 -5.49 3.57
N THR A 76 11.10 -5.74 3.39
CA THR A 76 11.65 -7.09 3.47
C THR A 76 11.62 -7.50 4.94
N GLU A 77 10.57 -8.18 5.35
CA GLU A 77 10.69 -9.02 6.54
C GLU A 77 11.52 -10.22 6.10
N GLU A 78 12.75 -10.33 6.62
CA GLU A 78 13.46 -11.59 6.55
C GLU A 78 12.54 -12.63 7.20
N THR A 79 12.12 -13.62 6.43
CA THR A 79 11.50 -14.83 6.97
C THR A 79 12.50 -15.45 7.93
N ASP A 80 12.38 -15.12 9.21
CA ASP A 80 12.99 -15.85 10.30
C ASP A 80 12.59 -17.33 10.17
N GLY A 81 13.60 -18.20 10.26
CA GLY A 81 13.54 -19.58 9.81
C GLY A 81 12.60 -20.45 10.63
N THR A 82 11.34 -20.57 10.19
CA THR A 82 10.54 -21.76 10.52
C THR A 82 10.53 -22.69 9.32
N THR A 83 11.47 -23.64 9.34
CA THR A 83 11.26 -24.97 8.76
C THR A 83 9.98 -25.56 9.34
N PRO A 84 8.97 -25.91 8.54
CA PRO A 84 8.11 -27.03 8.90
C PRO A 84 8.79 -28.31 8.39
N GLU A 85 8.99 -29.25 9.31
CA GLU A 85 9.32 -30.65 9.00
C GLU A 85 8.33 -31.28 8.02
#